data_AF-A0A0K2J9D5-F1
#
_entry.id   AF-A0A0K2J9D5-F1
#
_cell.length_a   1.000
_cell.length_b   1.000
_cell.length_c   1.000
_cell.angle_alpha   90.00
_cell.angle_beta   90.00
_cell.angle_gamma   90.00
#
_symmetry.space_group_name_H-M   'P 1'
#
loop_
_entity.id
_entity.type
_entity.pdbx_description
1 polymer ?
#
loop_
_entity_poly.entity_id
_entity_poly.type
_entity_poly.pdbx_seq_one_letter_code
_entity_poly.pdbx_strand_id
1 'polypeptide(L)'
;MKVSIKEYMKSNNVSRQTIYNRIEKGLLKTVKEGNKIYIVKELSNNRKVSKLKSEKFDFSEIQEYLELIKHSNEILKNFDYSFLRNRLSSIEKALIDFRMDINKSNEILSHKFQKFTESISEKIQNLEIKTDNLENRIENYFSSESEQYEKTNDNFRENFSLVSENKSKLEFLENKLDNLDKKLEEILKKSDNNKKSLNIFKR
;
A
#
# COMPACT_ATOMS: atom_id res chain seq x y z
N MET A 1 35.97 30.17 99.34
CA MET A 1 34.80 29.51 99.96
C MET A 1 34.50 28.26 99.15
N LYS A 2 34.42 27.07 99.77
CA LYS A 2 34.10 25.82 99.07
C LYS A 2 32.62 25.52 99.31
N VAL A 3 31.84 25.35 98.24
CA VAL A 3 30.38 25.12 98.34
C VAL A 3 30.06 23.78 97.70
N SER A 4 29.29 22.93 98.39
CA SER A 4 28.85 21.66 97.80
C SER A 4 27.86 21.90 96.65
N ILE A 5 27.75 20.95 95.71
CA ILE A 5 26.77 21.06 94.62
C ILE A 5 25.34 21.29 95.17
N LYS A 6 24.97 20.61 96.26
CA LYS A 6 23.63 20.74 96.88
C LYS A 6 23.37 22.14 97.45
N GLU A 7 24.36 22.74 98.10
CA GLU A 7 24.26 24.12 98.60
C GLU A 7 24.22 25.12 97.47
N TYR A 8 25.06 24.93 96.44
CA TYR A 8 25.09 25.81 95.26
C TYR A 8 23.76 25.81 94.50
N MET A 9 23.11 24.65 94.40
CA MET A 9 21.76 24.54 93.83
C MET A 9 20.75 25.39 94.60
N LYS A 10 20.78 25.32 95.95
CA LYS A 10 19.87 26.08 96.80
C LYS A 10 20.14 27.59 96.76
N SER A 11 21.40 28.01 96.80
CA SER A 11 21.75 29.43 96.85
C SER A 11 21.51 30.14 95.51
N ASN A 12 21.68 29.45 94.38
CA ASN A 12 21.58 30.05 93.05
C ASN A 12 20.32 29.62 92.27
N ASN A 13 19.44 28.83 92.88
CA ASN A 13 18.22 28.29 92.28
C ASN A 13 18.46 27.64 90.89
N VAL A 14 19.47 26.78 90.80
CA VAL A 14 19.85 26.07 89.57
C VAL A 14 19.79 24.56 89.74
N SER A 15 19.44 23.85 88.67
CA SER A 15 19.43 22.39 88.67
C SER A 15 20.85 21.82 88.68
N ARG A 16 20.97 20.58 89.15
CA ARG A 16 22.25 19.85 89.16
C ARG A 16 22.85 19.71 87.75
N GLN A 17 22.01 19.49 86.75
CA GLN A 17 22.43 19.38 85.34
C GLN A 17 23.04 20.70 84.85
N THR A 18 22.39 21.83 85.15
CA THR A 18 22.90 23.16 84.77
C THR A 18 24.29 23.42 85.39
N ILE A 19 24.52 22.98 86.62
CA ILE A 19 25.83 23.09 87.28
C ILE A 19 26.88 22.25 86.54
N TYR A 20 26.61 20.98 86.24
CA TYR A 20 27.57 20.14 85.51
C TYR A 20 27.89 20.68 84.11
N ASN A 21 26.87 21.14 83.37
CA ASN A 21 27.07 21.78 82.07
C ASN A 21 27.97 23.04 82.19
N ARG A 22 27.87 23.80 83.28
CA ARG A 22 28.74 24.96 83.54
C ARG A 22 30.17 24.54 83.93
N ILE A 23 30.33 23.42 84.65
CA ILE A 23 31.65 22.85 84.96
C ILE A 23 32.34 22.37 83.67
N GLU A 24 31.63 21.60 82.83
CA GLU A 24 32.13 21.13 81.54
C GLU A 24 32.51 22.29 80.61
N LYS A 25 31.73 23.37 80.61
CA LYS A 25 32.02 24.60 79.86
C LYS A 25 33.11 25.48 80.50
N GLY A 26 33.75 25.04 81.58
CA GLY A 26 34.84 25.76 82.26
C GLY A 26 34.40 27.03 83.01
N LEU A 27 33.10 27.22 83.22
CA LEU A 27 32.53 28.41 83.88
C LEU A 27 32.55 28.29 85.42
N LEU A 28 32.66 27.07 85.94
CA LEU A 28 32.78 26.80 87.38
C LEU A 28 34.06 26.02 87.63
N LYS A 29 34.93 26.56 88.49
CA LYS A 29 36.12 25.85 88.97
C LYS A 29 35.74 24.97 90.16
N THR A 30 36.01 23.68 90.05
CA THR A 30 35.71 22.69 91.09
C THR A 30 36.98 22.02 91.62
N VAL A 31 36.87 21.47 92.84
CA VAL A 31 37.89 20.62 93.46
C VAL A 31 37.20 19.33 93.95
N LYS A 32 37.83 18.18 93.72
CA LYS A 32 37.34 16.88 94.18
C LYS A 32 38.09 16.47 95.45
N GLU A 33 37.35 16.23 96.52
CA GLU A 33 37.88 15.70 97.78
C GLU A 33 37.16 14.38 98.07
N GLY A 34 37.89 13.27 97.91
CA GLY A 34 37.32 11.92 97.93
C GLY A 34 36.23 11.74 96.86
N ASN A 35 35.04 11.34 97.27
CA ASN A 35 33.89 11.12 96.36
C ASN A 35 32.98 12.36 96.20
N LYS A 36 33.34 13.52 96.77
CA LYS A 36 32.53 14.74 96.69
C LYS A 36 33.23 15.81 95.84
N ILE A 37 32.42 16.54 95.07
CA ILE A 37 32.86 17.66 94.22
C ILE A 37 32.36 18.96 94.86
N TYR A 38 33.27 19.92 95.03
CA TYR A 38 33.00 21.24 95.58
C TYR A 38 33.26 22.33 94.55
N ILE A 39 32.41 23.34 94.49
CA ILE A 39 32.58 24.53 93.66
C ILE A 39 33.38 25.55 94.46
N VAL A 40 34.47 26.02 93.88
CA VAL A 40 35.46 26.88 94.55
C VAL A 40 35.44 28.30 94.02
N LYS A 41 35.09 28.47 92.73
CA LYS A 41 35.01 29.80 92.10
C LYS A 41 34.10 29.75 90.87
N GLU A 42 33.22 30.75 90.73
CA GLU A 42 32.54 31.02 89.47
C GLU A 42 33.43 31.93 88.61
N LEU A 43 33.73 31.49 87.39
CA LEU A 43 34.51 32.23 86.43
C LEU A 43 33.53 32.99 85.55
N SER A 44 33.45 34.30 85.75
CA SER A 44 32.61 35.16 84.92
C SER A 44 33.11 35.10 83.48
N ASN A 45 32.26 34.56 82.61
CA ASN A 45 32.45 34.66 81.18
C ASN A 45 32.17 36.12 80.80
N ASN A 46 33.16 37.01 80.90
CA ASN A 46 33.12 38.30 80.22
C ASN A 46 33.28 38.09 78.70
N ARG A 47 32.47 37.19 78.12
CA ARG A 47 32.11 37.29 76.72
C ARG A 47 31.21 38.50 76.66
N LYS A 48 31.78 39.64 76.28
CA LYS A 48 31.03 40.75 75.70
C LYS A 48 29.99 40.11 74.80
N VAL A 49 28.72 40.18 75.19
CA VAL A 49 27.61 40.02 74.26
C VAL A 49 27.78 41.24 73.36
N SER A 50 28.63 41.12 72.33
CA SER A 50 28.51 41.97 71.18
C SER A 50 27.06 41.79 70.78
N LYS A 51 26.25 42.85 70.90
CA LYS A 51 25.01 42.96 70.15
C LYS A 51 25.40 42.52 68.75
N LEU A 52 25.07 41.28 68.37
CA LEU A 52 24.97 40.91 66.97
C LEU A 52 23.98 41.95 66.48
N LYS A 53 24.47 42.97 65.78
CA LYS A 53 23.62 43.77 64.93
C LYS A 53 22.95 42.71 64.07
N SER A 54 21.67 42.47 64.30
CA SER A 54 20.90 41.61 63.42
C SER A 54 21.13 42.17 62.03
N GLU A 55 21.91 41.48 61.21
CA GLU A 55 21.83 41.69 59.77
C GLU A 55 20.35 41.52 59.48
N LYS A 56 19.70 42.62 59.09
CA LYS A 56 18.35 42.55 58.55
C LYS A 56 18.51 41.69 57.32
N PHE A 57 18.08 40.44 57.40
CA PHE A 57 17.96 39.60 56.21
C PHE A 57 17.06 40.34 55.23
N ASP A 58 17.62 40.67 54.07
CA ASP A 58 16.88 41.31 53.00
C ASP A 58 16.07 40.25 52.27
N PHE A 59 14.78 40.17 52.62
CA PHE A 59 13.84 39.25 52.00
C PHE A 59 13.17 39.85 50.75
N SER A 60 13.65 40.99 50.25
CA SER A 60 13.01 41.69 49.11
C SER A 60 12.93 40.81 47.87
N GLU A 61 13.98 40.04 47.58
CA GLU A 61 14.01 39.12 46.43
C GLU A 61 13.02 37.95 46.61
N ILE A 62 12.92 37.39 47.82
CA ILE A 62 11.95 36.34 48.14
C ILE A 62 10.50 36.86 48.05
N GLN A 63 10.28 38.11 48.46
CA GLN A 63 8.99 38.77 48.36
C GLN A 63 8.57 38.98 46.88
N GLU A 64 9.50 39.40 46.03
CA GLU A 64 9.27 39.55 44.59
C GLU A 64 8.91 38.21 43.93
N TYR A 65 9.65 37.13 44.23
CA TYR A 65 9.30 35.79 43.74
C TYR A 65 7.94 35.32 44.24
N LEU A 66 7.58 35.61 45.50
CA LEU A 66 6.25 35.27 46.04
C LEU A 66 5.12 36.02 45.31
N GLU A 67 5.35 37.28 44.92
CA GLU A 67 4.39 38.06 44.14
C GLU A 67 4.23 37.52 42.73
N LEU A 68 5.34 37.15 42.06
CA LEU A 68 5.30 36.49 40.76
C LEU A 68 4.55 35.15 40.80
N ILE A 69 4.81 34.33 41.83
CA ILE A 69 4.11 33.04 42.02
C ILE A 69 2.61 33.28 42.25
N LYS A 70 2.23 34.28 43.05
CA LYS A 70 0.82 34.65 43.26
C LYS A 70 0.17 35.10 41.96
N HIS A 71 0.85 35.96 41.20
CA HIS A 71 0.34 36.44 39.91
C HIS A 71 0.14 35.28 38.92
N SER A 72 1.12 34.38 38.79
CA SER A 72 1.01 33.19 37.95
C SER A 72 -0.14 32.28 38.38
N ASN A 73 -0.34 32.08 39.68
CA ASN A 73 -1.44 31.28 40.20
C ASN A 73 -2.81 31.91 39.90
N GLU A 74 -2.93 33.24 40.00
CA GLU A 74 -4.16 33.93 39.64
C GLU A 74 -4.45 33.82 38.14
N ILE A 75 -3.43 33.91 37.27
CA ILE A 75 -3.60 33.65 35.83
C ILE A 75 -4.12 32.23 35.59
N LEU A 76 -3.54 31.22 36.24
CA LEU A 76 -3.98 29.83 36.09
C LEU A 76 -5.40 29.62 36.59
N LYS A 77 -5.78 30.18 37.74
CA LYS A 77 -7.16 30.09 38.26
C LYS A 77 -8.18 30.74 37.34
N ASN A 78 -7.81 31.86 36.73
CA ASN A 78 -8.67 32.62 35.83
C ASN A 78 -8.66 32.10 34.39
N PHE A 79 -7.82 31.10 34.09
CA PHE A 79 -7.78 30.49 32.76
C PHE A 79 -9.05 29.67 32.51
N ASP A 80 -9.68 29.89 31.36
CA ASP A 80 -10.92 29.20 30.98
C ASP A 80 -10.63 27.79 30.42
N TYR A 81 -10.37 26.86 31.34
CA TYR A 81 -10.19 25.45 30.99
C TYR A 81 -11.45 24.83 30.39
N SER A 82 -12.64 25.34 30.73
CA SER A 82 -13.90 24.86 30.16
C SER A 82 -13.98 25.19 28.68
N PHE A 83 -13.61 26.40 28.29
CA PHE A 83 -13.49 26.79 26.89
C PHE A 83 -12.48 25.93 26.13
N LEU A 84 -11.26 25.74 26.68
CA LEU A 84 -10.25 24.89 26.03
C LEU A 84 -10.76 23.46 25.84
N ARG A 85 -11.36 22.87 26.87
CA ARG A 85 -11.92 21.52 26.82
C ARG A 85 -13.04 21.40 25.79
N ASN A 86 -13.93 22.40 25.72
CA ASN A 86 -15.02 22.44 24.75
C ASN A 86 -14.49 22.55 23.32
N ARG A 87 -13.46 23.37 23.08
CA ARG A 87 -12.80 23.49 21.77
C ARG A 87 -12.15 22.18 21.35
N LEU A 88 -11.40 21.53 22.23
CA LEU A 88 -10.77 20.23 21.96
C LEU A 88 -11.83 19.17 21.63
N SER A 89 -12.88 19.07 22.44
CA SER A 89 -13.97 18.12 22.19
C SER A 89 -14.69 18.39 20.86
N SER A 90 -14.88 19.66 20.50
CA SER A 90 -15.49 20.02 19.21
C SER A 90 -14.60 19.63 18.02
N ILE A 91 -13.28 19.79 18.15
CA ILE A 91 -12.32 19.39 17.10
C ILE A 91 -12.30 17.87 16.96
N GLU A 92 -12.28 17.14 18.07
CA GLU A 92 -12.32 15.67 18.07
C GLU A 92 -13.57 15.13 17.38
N LYS A 93 -14.75 15.69 17.69
CA LYS A 93 -16.01 15.32 17.02
C LYS A 93 -15.94 15.58 15.52
N ALA A 94 -15.51 16.77 15.12
CA ALA A 94 -15.38 17.11 13.70
C ALA A 94 -14.40 16.19 12.96
N LEU A 95 -13.29 15.78 13.60
CA LEU A 95 -12.34 14.83 13.04
C LEU A 95 -12.93 13.42 12.88
N ILE A 96 -13.72 12.97 13.86
CA ILE A 96 -14.42 11.68 13.78
C ILE A 96 -15.42 11.69 12.62
N ASP A 97 -16.25 12.73 12.53
CA ASP A 97 -17.25 12.89 11.48
C ASP A 97 -16.58 12.93 10.10
N PHE A 98 -15.54 13.74 9.94
CA PHE A 98 -14.77 13.83 8.70
C PHE A 98 -14.18 12.48 8.28
N ARG A 99 -13.60 11.73 9.24
CA ARG A 99 -13.06 10.39 8.97
C ARG A 99 -14.15 9.41 8.56
N MET A 100 -15.32 9.46 9.20
CA MET A 100 -16.47 8.62 8.83
C MET A 100 -16.96 8.94 7.43
N ASP A 101 -17.07 10.22 7.07
CA ASP A 101 -17.49 10.66 5.74
C ASP A 101 -16.51 10.22 4.65
N ILE A 102 -15.20 10.33 4.90
CA ILE A 102 -14.16 9.80 4.00
C ILE A 102 -14.33 8.30 3.82
N ASN A 103 -14.48 7.54 4.90
CA ASN A 103 -14.61 6.08 4.83
C ASN A 103 -15.85 5.67 4.02
N LYS A 104 -16.99 6.33 4.26
CA LYS A 104 -18.23 6.10 3.53
C LYS A 104 -18.08 6.44 2.05
N SER A 105 -17.44 7.56 1.73
CA SER A 105 -17.15 7.96 0.35
C SER A 105 -16.26 6.92 -0.35
N ASN A 106 -15.21 6.46 0.33
CA ASN A 106 -14.29 5.43 -0.18
C ASN A 106 -15.00 4.09 -0.43
N GLU A 107 -15.89 3.67 0.46
CA GLU A 107 -16.68 2.44 0.29
C GLU A 107 -17.59 2.53 -0.95
N ILE A 108 -18.31 3.65 -1.11
CA ILE A 108 -19.15 3.91 -2.29
C ILE A 108 -18.31 3.90 -3.57
N LEU A 109 -17.15 4.57 -3.54
CA LEU A 109 -16.25 4.65 -4.68
C LEU A 109 -15.69 3.28 -5.06
N SER A 110 -15.25 2.50 -4.06
CA SER A 110 -14.74 1.13 -4.25
C SER A 110 -15.79 0.23 -4.90
N HIS A 111 -17.03 0.27 -4.41
CA HIS A 111 -18.12 -0.52 -4.98
C HIS A 111 -18.48 -0.06 -6.40
N LYS A 112 -18.43 1.25 -6.70
CA LYS A 112 -18.61 1.76 -8.08
C LYS A 112 -17.50 1.28 -9.02
N PHE A 113 -16.24 1.33 -8.57
CA PHE A 113 -15.11 0.83 -9.35
C PHE A 113 -15.20 -0.67 -9.60
N GLN A 114 -15.60 -1.45 -8.59
CA GLN A 114 -15.81 -2.88 -8.74
C GLN A 114 -16.86 -3.18 -9.81
N LYS A 115 -18.07 -2.59 -9.69
CA LYS A 115 -19.14 -2.77 -10.69
C LYS A 115 -18.73 -2.34 -12.09
N PHE A 116 -17.99 -1.23 -12.21
CA PHE A 116 -17.47 -0.78 -13.48
C PHE A 116 -16.50 -1.81 -14.08
N THR A 117 -15.57 -2.32 -13.27
CA THR A 117 -14.57 -3.32 -13.69
C THR A 117 -15.24 -4.62 -14.12
N GLU A 118 -16.21 -5.11 -13.35
CA GLU A 118 -17.02 -6.30 -13.68
C GLU A 118 -17.74 -6.11 -15.02
N SER A 119 -18.41 -4.97 -15.22
CA SER A 119 -19.13 -4.68 -16.46
C SER A 119 -18.21 -4.60 -17.68
N ILE A 120 -17.02 -3.99 -17.53
CA ILE A 120 -16.04 -3.93 -18.62
C ILE A 120 -15.49 -5.32 -18.92
N SER A 121 -15.16 -6.11 -17.89
CA SER A 121 -14.67 -7.48 -18.04
C SER A 121 -15.68 -8.36 -18.79
N GLU A 122 -16.97 -8.27 -18.44
CA GLU A 122 -18.03 -9.00 -19.13
C GLU A 122 -18.16 -8.57 -20.61
N LYS A 123 -18.05 -7.27 -20.90
CA LYS A 123 -18.05 -6.77 -22.29
C LYS A 123 -16.86 -7.29 -23.09
N ILE A 124 -15.67 -7.33 -22.48
CA ILE A 124 -14.46 -7.86 -23.12
C ILE A 124 -14.66 -9.35 -23.46
N GLN A 125 -15.08 -10.16 -22.48
CA GLN A 125 -15.35 -11.59 -22.70
C GLN A 125 -16.36 -11.83 -23.82
N ASN A 126 -17.45 -11.05 -23.85
CA ASN A 126 -18.44 -11.15 -24.91
C ASN A 126 -17.89 -10.77 -26.30
N LEU A 127 -16.95 -9.83 -26.37
CA LEU A 127 -16.28 -9.46 -27.61
C LEU A 127 -15.28 -10.52 -28.06
N GLU A 128 -14.54 -11.13 -27.14
CA GLU A 128 -13.64 -12.26 -27.40
C GLU A 128 -14.43 -13.43 -28.02
N ILE A 129 -15.53 -13.87 -27.37
CA ILE A 129 -16.39 -14.94 -27.89
C ILE A 129 -16.93 -14.63 -29.30
N LYS A 130 -17.33 -13.38 -29.56
CA LYS A 130 -17.80 -12.96 -30.88
C LYS A 130 -16.69 -12.99 -31.93
N THR A 131 -15.48 -12.60 -31.53
CA THR A 131 -14.30 -12.60 -32.40
C THR A 131 -13.92 -14.03 -32.77
N ASP A 132 -13.84 -14.94 -31.80
CA ASP A 132 -13.55 -16.36 -32.02
C ASP A 132 -14.59 -17.00 -32.95
N ASN A 133 -15.87 -16.67 -32.79
CA ASN A 133 -16.93 -17.17 -33.68
C ASN A 133 -16.76 -16.64 -35.11
N LEU A 134 -16.44 -15.35 -35.27
CA LEU A 134 -16.18 -14.77 -36.58
C LEU A 134 -14.96 -15.40 -37.25
N GLU A 135 -13.89 -15.63 -36.50
CA GLU A 135 -12.67 -16.29 -36.99
C GLU A 135 -12.99 -17.70 -37.50
N ASN A 136 -13.69 -18.50 -36.69
CA ASN A 136 -14.14 -19.83 -37.10
C ASN A 136 -15.03 -19.80 -38.36
N ARG A 137 -15.94 -18.83 -38.47
CA ARG A 137 -16.80 -18.69 -39.66
C ARG A 137 -16.01 -18.35 -40.91
N ILE A 138 -14.99 -17.50 -40.77
CA ILE A 138 -14.10 -17.12 -41.87
C ILE A 138 -13.25 -18.31 -42.32
N GLU A 139 -12.67 -19.06 -41.37
CA GLU A 139 -11.87 -20.24 -41.67
C GLU A 139 -12.70 -21.32 -42.38
N ASN A 140 -13.92 -21.57 -41.91
CA ASN A 140 -14.85 -22.49 -42.56
C ASN A 140 -15.23 -22.03 -43.98
N TYR A 141 -15.47 -20.72 -44.16
CA TYR A 141 -15.80 -20.16 -45.47
C TYR A 141 -14.66 -20.40 -46.46
N PHE A 142 -13.42 -20.03 -46.10
CA PHE A 142 -12.26 -20.22 -46.97
C PHE A 142 -11.97 -21.70 -47.26
N SER A 143 -12.15 -22.58 -46.26
CA SER A 143 -11.99 -24.03 -46.47
C SER A 143 -13.02 -24.58 -47.45
N SER A 144 -14.29 -24.15 -47.32
CA SER A 144 -15.35 -24.58 -48.24
C SER A 144 -15.15 -24.05 -49.66
N GLU A 145 -14.64 -22.82 -49.79
CA GLU A 145 -14.34 -22.20 -51.07
C GLU A 145 -13.16 -22.90 -51.76
N SER A 146 -12.08 -23.21 -51.03
CA SER A 146 -10.95 -23.95 -51.61
C SER A 146 -11.37 -25.34 -52.10
N GLU A 147 -12.18 -26.06 -51.32
CA GLU A 147 -12.67 -27.38 -51.70
C GLU A 147 -13.53 -27.32 -52.98
N GLN A 148 -14.35 -26.27 -53.15
CA GLN A 148 -15.13 -26.05 -54.37
C GLN A 148 -14.25 -25.74 -55.58
N TYR A 149 -13.22 -24.91 -55.41
CA TYR A 149 -12.26 -24.61 -56.46
C TYR A 149 -11.48 -25.85 -56.91
N GLU A 150 -11.03 -26.69 -55.96
CA GLU A 150 -10.35 -27.95 -56.27
C GLU A 150 -11.25 -28.90 -57.06
N LYS A 151 -12.49 -29.13 -56.59
CA LYS A 151 -13.47 -29.97 -57.30
C LYS A 151 -13.76 -29.46 -58.72
N THR A 152 -13.89 -28.14 -58.86
CA THR A 152 -14.14 -27.51 -60.16
C THR A 152 -12.96 -27.72 -61.10
N ASN A 153 -11.74 -27.49 -60.60
CA ASN A 153 -10.51 -27.66 -61.37
C ASN A 153 -10.31 -29.12 -61.81
N ASP A 154 -10.55 -30.08 -60.93
CA ASP A 154 -10.47 -31.51 -61.24
C ASP A 154 -11.48 -31.92 -62.31
N ASN A 155 -12.74 -31.47 -62.20
CA ASN A 155 -13.77 -31.70 -63.21
C ASN A 155 -13.38 -31.11 -64.58
N PHE A 156 -12.81 -29.90 -64.61
CA PHE A 156 -12.32 -29.30 -65.85
C PHE A 156 -11.19 -30.13 -66.47
N ARG A 157 -10.25 -30.60 -65.65
CA ARG A 157 -9.11 -31.40 -66.08
C ARG A 157 -9.55 -32.76 -66.65
N GLU A 158 -10.49 -33.42 -65.99
CA GLU A 158 -11.07 -34.69 -66.46
C GLU A 158 -11.81 -34.50 -67.80
N ASN A 159 -12.69 -33.51 -67.89
CA ASN A 159 -13.42 -33.20 -69.12
C ASN A 159 -12.47 -32.87 -70.28
N PHE A 160 -11.41 -32.09 -70.03
CA PHE A 160 -10.42 -31.77 -71.06
C PHE A 160 -9.69 -33.03 -71.55
N SER A 161 -9.34 -33.93 -70.62
CA SER A 161 -8.74 -35.23 -70.96
C SER A 161 -9.66 -36.06 -71.85
N LEU A 162 -10.95 -36.16 -71.50
CA LEU A 162 -11.96 -36.88 -72.29
C LEU A 162 -12.15 -36.27 -73.68
N VAL A 163 -12.20 -34.94 -73.78
CA VAL A 163 -12.29 -34.23 -75.07
C VAL A 163 -11.06 -34.50 -75.92
N SER A 164 -9.86 -34.45 -75.32
CA SER A 164 -8.62 -34.77 -76.03
C SER A 164 -8.61 -36.20 -76.55
N GLU A 165 -9.05 -37.18 -75.75
CA GLU A 165 -9.13 -38.58 -76.16
C GLU A 165 -10.14 -38.78 -77.30
N ASN A 166 -11.30 -38.15 -77.21
CA ASN A 166 -12.32 -38.19 -78.25
C ASN A 166 -11.83 -37.54 -79.55
N LYS A 167 -11.08 -36.43 -79.47
CA LYS A 167 -10.47 -35.78 -80.64
C LYS A 167 -9.52 -36.74 -81.35
N SER A 168 -8.64 -37.42 -80.61
CA SER A 168 -7.72 -38.43 -81.18
C SER A 168 -8.47 -39.59 -81.85
N LYS A 169 -9.56 -40.06 -81.22
CA LYS A 169 -10.42 -41.11 -81.80
C LYS A 169 -11.10 -40.64 -83.09
N LEU A 170 -11.56 -39.38 -83.14
CA LEU A 170 -12.23 -38.80 -84.29
C LEU A 170 -11.25 -38.61 -85.45
N GLU A 171 -10.06 -38.09 -85.18
CA GLU A 171 -8.96 -37.98 -86.17
C GLU A 171 -8.57 -39.36 -86.74
N PHE A 172 -8.56 -40.41 -85.92
CA PHE A 172 -8.34 -41.77 -86.40
C PHE A 172 -9.47 -42.29 -87.29
N LEU A 173 -10.74 -41.97 -86.98
CA LEU A 173 -11.89 -42.35 -87.79
C LEU A 173 -11.94 -41.58 -89.12
N GLU A 174 -11.63 -40.28 -89.12
CA GLU A 174 -11.50 -39.46 -90.33
C GLU A 174 -10.44 -40.04 -91.27
N ASN A 175 -9.25 -40.34 -90.75
CA ASN A 175 -8.18 -40.98 -91.53
C ASN A 175 -8.61 -42.34 -92.11
N LYS A 176 -9.45 -43.11 -91.40
CA LYS A 176 -10.01 -44.36 -91.93
C LYS A 176 -11.02 -44.11 -93.04
N LEU A 177 -11.90 -43.11 -92.88
CA LEU A 177 -12.90 -42.73 -93.87
C LEU A 177 -12.22 -42.26 -95.18
N ASP A 178 -11.24 -41.36 -95.08
CA ASP A 178 -10.45 -40.89 -96.23
C ASP A 178 -9.79 -42.05 -97.00
N ASN A 179 -9.28 -43.05 -96.28
CA ASN A 179 -8.70 -44.23 -96.88
C ASN A 179 -9.75 -45.12 -97.56
N LEU A 180 -10.96 -45.22 -97.01
CA LEU A 180 -12.07 -45.94 -97.64
C LEU A 180 -12.55 -45.22 -98.91
N ASP A 181 -12.68 -43.90 -98.87
CA ASP A 181 -13.09 -43.09 -100.03
C ASP A 181 -12.08 -43.19 -101.18
N LYS A 182 -10.78 -43.12 -100.89
CA LYS A 182 -9.72 -43.37 -101.89
C LYS A 182 -9.84 -44.76 -102.52
N LYS A 183 -10.09 -45.80 -101.72
CA LYS A 183 -10.32 -47.16 -102.22
C LYS A 183 -11.58 -47.25 -103.09
N LEU A 184 -12.66 -46.58 -102.69
CA LEU A 184 -13.91 -46.54 -103.45
C LEU A 184 -13.69 -45.88 -104.82
N GLU A 185 -13.01 -44.74 -104.87
CA GLU A 185 -12.65 -44.07 -106.12
C GLU A 185 -11.82 -44.97 -107.05
N GLU A 186 -10.84 -45.69 -106.52
CA GLU A 186 -10.04 -46.62 -107.31
C GLU A 186 -10.91 -47.73 -107.93
N ILE A 187 -11.87 -48.26 -107.17
CA ILE A 187 -12.83 -49.27 -107.67
C ILE A 187 -13.71 -48.67 -108.77
N LEU A 188 -14.24 -47.46 -108.58
CA LEU A 188 -15.06 -46.77 -109.58
C LEU A 188 -14.27 -46.47 -110.86
N LYS A 189 -13.03 -45.98 -110.75
CA LYS A 189 -12.13 -45.76 -111.91
C LYS A 189 -11.86 -47.06 -112.68
N LYS A 190 -11.70 -48.19 -111.98
CA LYS A 190 -11.55 -49.51 -112.60
C LYS A 190 -12.83 -49.98 -113.30
N SER A 191 -14.01 -49.68 -112.76
CA SER A 191 -15.29 -50.08 -113.35
C SER A 191 -15.63 -49.27 -114.61
N ASP A 192 -15.33 -47.96 -114.63
CA ASP A 192 -15.55 -47.12 -115.81
C ASP A 192 -14.54 -47.37 -116.94
N ASN A 193 -13.28 -47.70 -116.60
CA ASN A 193 -12.29 -48.13 -117.61
C ASN A 193 -12.64 -49.48 -118.26
N ASN A 194 -13.49 -50.29 -117.62
CA ASN A 194 -14.02 -51.53 -118.20
C ASN A 194 -15.21 -51.31 -119.15
N LYS A 195 -15.68 -50.06 -119.37
CA LYS A 195 -16.69 -49.73 -120.39
C LYS A 195 -16.07 -49.38 -121.77
N LYS A 196 -14.83 -49.77 -122.06
CA LYS A 196 -14.26 -49.70 -123.43
C LYS A 196 -14.71 -50.90 -124.27
N SER A 197 -15.73 -50.64 -125.09
CA SER A 197 -16.20 -51.39 -126.28
C SER A 197 -16.25 -52.92 -126.16
N LEU A 198 -17.38 -53.46 -125.68
CA LEU A 198 -17.87 -54.74 -126.18
C LEU A 198 -18.28 -54.52 -127.65
N ASN A 199 -17.36 -54.78 -128.59
CA ASN A 199 -17.68 -54.79 -130.01
C ASN A 199 -18.35 -56.14 -130.33
N ILE A 200 -19.66 -56.23 -130.08
CA ILE A 200 -20.46 -57.45 -130.25
C ILE A 200 -20.95 -57.57 -131.70
N PHE A 201 -20.06 -57.41 -132.69
CA PHE A 201 -20.33 -57.85 -134.05
C PHE A 201 -19.00 -58.18 -134.74
N LYS A 202 -18.61 -59.46 -134.74
CA LYS A 202 -17.87 -60.07 -135.85
C LYS A 202 -17.83 -61.60 -135.74
N ARG A 203 -18.62 -62.19 -136.66
CA ARG A 203 -18.62 -63.55 -137.26
C ARG A 203 -18.80 -64.74 -136.33
#